data_AF-A0A6C0KWA7-F1
#
_entry.id   AF-A0A6C0KWA7-F1
#
_cell.length_a   1.000
_cell.length_b   1.000
_cell.length_c   1.000
_cell.angle_alpha   90.00
_cell.angle_beta   90.00
_cell.angle_gamma   90.00
#
_symmetry.space_group_name_H-M   'P 1'
#
loop_
_entity.id
_entity.type
_entity.pdbx_description
1 polymer ?
#
loop_
_entity_poly.entity_id
_entity_poly.type
_entity_poly.pdbx_seq_one_letter_code
_entity_poly.pdbx_strand_id
1 'polypeptide(L)'
;MRGLLITLLSLFVVSHAHISPPALLIPETCSEITNGCISFSVSAGTGCAWMCNYCANQLGPNYYFTDQVCTYQAGGCVGNPQAGVTYTCCST
;
A
#
# COMPACT_ATOMS: atom_id res chain seq x y z
N MET A 1 -28.17 -24.62 -49.93
CA MET A 1 -27.89 -25.37 -48.69
C MET A 1 -26.81 -24.59 -47.96
N ARG A 2 -27.19 -23.80 -46.94
CA ARG A 2 -26.96 -24.10 -45.52
C ARG A 2 -25.46 -24.11 -45.17
N GLY A 3 -25.04 -23.07 -44.44
CA GLY A 3 -23.67 -22.91 -43.93
C GLY A 3 -23.39 -21.43 -43.64
N LEU A 4 -24.21 -20.76 -42.82
CA LEU A 4 -24.04 -20.72 -41.35
C LEU A 4 -22.74 -19.97 -40.99
N LEU A 5 -22.75 -18.64 -40.96
CA LEU A 5 -22.80 -17.88 -39.70
C LEU A 5 -21.68 -18.27 -38.70
N ILE A 6 -20.40 -18.11 -39.07
CA ILE A 6 -19.27 -18.28 -38.14
C ILE A 6 -19.00 -16.93 -37.46
N THR A 7 -19.84 -16.67 -36.45
CA THR A 7 -19.47 -16.13 -35.13
C THR A 7 -18.30 -15.13 -35.08
N LEU A 8 -18.63 -13.87 -35.35
CA LEU A 8 -17.83 -12.67 -35.03
C LEU A 8 -17.77 -12.34 -33.52
N LEU A 9 -18.15 -13.25 -32.64
CA LEU A 9 -18.07 -13.06 -31.19
C LEU A 9 -17.42 -14.26 -30.51
N SER A 10 -16.32 -13.97 -29.82
CA SER A 10 -15.79 -14.68 -28.66
C SER A 10 -15.18 -16.05 -28.92
N LEU A 11 -13.84 -16.15 -28.93
CA LEU A 11 -13.09 -16.98 -27.96
C LEU A 11 -11.57 -16.66 -28.06
N PHE A 12 -11.05 -16.06 -26.98
CA PHE A 12 -9.76 -16.33 -26.28
C PHE A 12 -8.58 -16.89 -27.11
N VAL A 13 -7.32 -16.48 -26.93
CA VAL A 13 -6.63 -16.08 -25.71
C VAL A 13 -5.38 -15.31 -26.15
N VAL A 14 -5.27 -14.08 -25.67
CA VAL A 14 -4.04 -13.40 -25.24
C VAL A 14 -2.78 -14.26 -25.31
N SER A 15 -2.01 -14.16 -26.40
CA SER A 15 -0.57 -14.48 -26.37
C SER A 15 0.21 -13.16 -26.34
N HIS A 16 -0.06 -12.34 -25.34
CA HIS A 16 0.99 -11.44 -24.85
C HIS A 16 1.98 -12.36 -24.17
N ALA A 17 3.04 -12.71 -24.87
CA ALA A 17 4.24 -13.25 -24.25
C ALA A 17 4.57 -12.32 -23.08
N HIS A 18 4.31 -12.80 -21.86
CA HIS A 18 4.85 -12.18 -20.66
C HIS A 18 6.35 -12.47 -20.74
N ILE A 19 7.06 -11.57 -21.40
CA ILE A 19 8.48 -11.36 -21.18
C ILE A 19 8.54 -11.06 -19.69
N SER A 20 8.86 -12.06 -18.88
CA SER A 20 9.32 -11.81 -17.52
C SER A 20 10.47 -10.83 -17.68
N PRO A 21 10.36 -9.58 -17.19
CA PRO A 21 11.54 -8.75 -17.11
C PRO A 21 12.57 -9.53 -16.28
N PRO A 22 13.88 -9.44 -16.59
CA PRO A 22 14.89 -9.89 -15.63
C PRO A 22 14.54 -9.26 -14.29
N ALA A 23 14.74 -9.98 -13.20
CA ALA A 23 14.60 -9.47 -11.84
C ALA A 23 15.40 -8.17 -11.71
N LEU A 24 14.77 -7.05 -12.09
CA LEU A 24 15.19 -5.74 -11.73
C LEU A 24 14.95 -5.74 -10.22
N LEU A 25 15.98 -5.40 -9.47
CA LEU A 25 15.87 -4.98 -8.09
C LEU A 25 14.89 -3.81 -8.08
N ILE A 26 13.58 -4.08 -8.12
CA ILE A 26 12.65 -3.19 -7.47
C ILE A 26 13.22 -3.12 -6.05
N PRO A 27 13.43 -1.93 -5.46
CA PRO A 27 13.08 -1.89 -4.07
C PRO A 27 11.65 -2.40 -4.08
N GLU A 28 11.44 -3.66 -3.67
CA GLU A 28 10.22 -3.93 -2.95
C GLU A 28 10.12 -2.71 -2.04
N THR A 29 9.02 -1.99 -2.10
CA THR A 29 8.67 -1.13 -0.97
C THR A 29 8.35 -2.05 0.21
N CYS A 30 9.23 -3.02 0.51
CA CYS A 30 9.84 -3.16 1.81
C CYS A 30 10.03 -1.75 2.36
N SER A 31 8.96 -1.20 2.95
CA SER A 31 9.08 -0.94 4.37
C SER A 31 9.72 -2.18 4.97
N GLU A 32 11.06 -2.24 4.90
CA GLU A 32 11.82 -3.21 5.62
C GLU A 32 11.36 -2.97 7.03
N ILE A 33 10.63 -3.94 7.58
CA ILE A 33 10.23 -3.89 8.97
C ILE A 33 11.51 -4.19 9.74
N THR A 34 12.42 -3.23 9.73
CA THR A 34 13.71 -3.32 10.38
C THR A 34 13.39 -3.21 11.85
N ASN A 35 13.36 -4.36 12.54
CA ASN A 35 13.10 -4.41 13.97
C ASN A 35 11.67 -4.05 14.40
N GLY A 36 10.67 -4.29 13.55
CA GLY A 36 9.27 -3.95 13.90
C GLY A 36 8.91 -2.50 13.64
N CYS A 37 9.77 -1.69 13.03
CA CYS A 37 9.49 -0.30 12.69
C CYS A 37 9.44 -0.07 11.18
N ILE A 38 8.62 0.89 10.75
CA ILE A 38 8.56 1.36 9.37
C ILE A 38 8.57 2.89 9.35
N SER A 39 9.26 3.45 8.36
CA SER A 39 9.27 4.89 8.11
C SER A 39 8.67 5.21 6.75
N PHE A 40 7.86 6.26 6.69
CA PHE A 40 7.20 6.70 5.47
C PHE A 40 6.97 8.20 5.51
N SER A 41 6.89 8.82 4.33
CA SER A 41 6.54 10.24 4.21
C SER A 41 5.11 10.38 3.71
N VAL A 42 4.45 11.45 4.13
CA VAL A 42 3.07 11.74 3.74
C VAL A 42 3.02 12.92 2.78
N SER A 43 2.08 12.87 1.84
CA SER A 43 1.80 13.98 0.93
C SER A 43 0.70 14.89 1.50
N ALA A 44 0.54 16.07 0.90
CA ALA A 44 -0.53 16.99 1.30
C ALA A 44 -1.91 16.31 1.14
N GLY A 45 -2.78 16.48 2.14
CA GLY A 45 -4.10 15.86 2.20
C GLY A 45 -4.13 14.49 2.89
N THR A 46 -2.98 13.91 3.23
CA THR A 46 -2.90 12.69 4.05
C THR A 46 -3.05 13.04 5.54
N GLY A 47 -4.07 12.46 6.19
CA GLY A 47 -4.33 12.66 7.62
C GLY A 47 -3.97 11.45 8.49
N CYS A 48 -4.14 11.59 9.80
CA CYS A 48 -3.86 10.53 10.77
C CYS A 48 -4.66 9.25 10.53
N ALA A 49 -5.91 9.35 10.02
CA ALA A 49 -6.69 8.17 9.67
C ALA A 49 -5.96 7.26 8.65
N TRP A 50 -5.33 7.87 7.64
CA TRP A 50 -4.53 7.13 6.67
C TRP A 50 -3.26 6.58 7.29
N MET A 51 -2.50 7.39 8.05
CA MET A 51 -1.26 6.94 8.70
C MET A 51 -1.51 5.74 9.60
N CYS A 52 -2.62 5.78 10.35
CA CYS A 52 -2.98 4.72 11.27
C CYS A 52 -3.41 3.44 10.56
N ASN A 53 -4.18 3.56 9.47
CA ASN A 53 -4.49 2.42 8.63
C ASN A 53 -3.23 1.82 7.99
N TYR A 54 -2.33 2.67 7.51
CA TYR A 54 -1.06 2.24 6.91
C TYR A 54 -0.22 1.44 7.91
N CYS A 55 0.05 1.99 9.10
CA CYS A 55 0.79 1.28 10.14
C CYS A 55 0.10 -0.02 10.59
N ALA A 56 -1.24 0.01 10.75
CA ALA A 56 -1.99 -1.19 11.11
C ALA A 56 -1.88 -2.31 10.07
N ASN A 57 -1.85 -1.97 8.77
CA ASN A 57 -1.73 -2.96 7.70
C ASN A 57 -0.32 -3.54 7.60
N GLN A 58 0.71 -2.75 7.90
CA GLN A 58 2.11 -3.17 7.79
C GLN A 58 2.58 -3.93 9.04
N LEU A 59 2.20 -3.47 10.22
CA LEU A 59 2.69 -3.96 11.51
C LEU A 59 1.67 -4.76 12.32
N GLY A 60 0.38 -4.70 11.93
CA GLY A 60 -0.73 -5.22 12.72
C GLY A 60 -1.32 -4.16 13.65
N PRO A 61 -2.39 -4.49 14.40
CA PRO A 61 -3.17 -3.51 15.17
C PRO A 61 -2.44 -2.93 16.39
N ASN A 62 -1.35 -3.55 16.83
CA ASN A 62 -0.57 -3.12 18.01
C ASN A 62 0.68 -2.38 17.56
N TYR A 63 0.55 -1.09 17.25
CA TYR A 63 1.68 -0.24 16.89
C TYR A 63 1.59 1.11 17.60
N TYR A 64 2.70 1.84 17.62
CA TYR A 64 2.79 3.21 18.15
C TYR A 64 3.57 4.10 17.19
N PHE A 65 3.29 5.41 17.23
CA PHE A 65 4.10 6.41 16.54
C PHE A 65 5.17 6.95 17.47
N THR A 66 6.40 7.07 16.99
CA THR A 66 7.51 7.66 17.75
C THR A 66 7.32 9.17 17.96
N ASP A 67 6.72 9.83 16.97
CA ASP A 67 6.63 11.30 16.91
C ASP A 67 5.36 11.87 17.57
N GLN A 68 4.46 11.02 18.09
CA GLN A 68 3.20 11.42 18.75
C GLN A 68 2.31 12.38 17.91
N VAL A 69 2.51 12.45 16.59
CA VAL A 69 1.77 13.35 15.69
C VAL A 69 0.32 12.90 15.48
N CYS A 70 0.10 11.59 15.57
CA CYS A 70 -1.18 10.93 15.43
C CYS A 70 -1.38 10.01 16.62
N THR A 71 -2.50 10.16 17.33
CA THR A 71 -2.85 9.34 18.48
C THR A 71 -4.20 8.68 18.25
N TYR A 72 -4.30 7.40 18.56
CA TYR A 72 -5.58 6.70 18.54
C TYR A 72 -6.44 7.18 19.72
N GLN A 73 -7.64 7.66 19.42
CA GLN A 73 -8.65 8.05 20.38
C GLN A 73 -9.95 7.27 20.13
N ALA A 74 -10.89 7.32 21.07
CA ALA A 74 -12.22 6.74 20.87
C ALA A 74 -12.91 7.47 19.70
N GLY A 75 -13.02 6.80 18.55
CA GLY A 75 -13.52 7.37 17.30
C GLY A 75 -12.51 7.42 16.15
N GLY A 76 -11.25 7.07 16.38
CA GLY A 76 -10.22 6.94 15.35
C GLY A 76 -8.94 7.68 15.67
N CYS A 77 -8.07 7.80 14.67
CA CYS A 77 -6.79 8.47 14.81
C CYS A 77 -6.89 9.98 14.59
N VAL A 78 -6.43 10.74 15.57
CA VAL A 78 -6.56 12.21 15.61
C VAL A 78 -5.17 12.85 15.67
N GLY A 79 -5.00 13.97 14.98
CA GLY A 79 -3.75 14.71 14.87
C GLY A 79 -3.62 15.43 13.52
N ASN A 80 -2.47 16.05 13.26
CA ASN A 80 -2.23 16.81 12.04
C ASN A 80 -0.81 16.59 11.49
N PRO A 81 -0.57 15.52 10.73
CA PRO A 81 0.73 15.27 10.11
C PRO A 81 1.00 16.30 9.00
N GLN A 82 2.27 16.64 8.83
CA GLN A 82 2.74 17.63 7.87
C GLN A 82 3.24 16.95 6.60
N ALA A 83 2.89 17.52 5.46
CA ALA A 83 3.35 17.01 4.17
C ALA A 83 4.87 17.10 4.04
N GLY A 84 5.49 16.07 3.46
CA GLY A 84 6.93 15.99 3.26
C GLY A 84 7.74 15.62 4.52
N VAL A 85 7.08 15.42 5.66
CA VAL A 85 7.72 14.90 6.87
C VAL A 85 7.71 13.39 6.85
N THR A 86 8.84 12.79 7.23
CA THR A 86 8.97 11.35 7.45
C THR A 86 8.53 11.01 8.86
N TYR A 87 7.61 10.07 8.96
CA TYR A 87 7.11 9.54 10.22
C TYR A 87 7.53 8.10 10.40
N THR A 88 7.69 7.68 11.65
CA THR A 88 7.98 6.30 11.99
C THR A 88 6.90 5.73 12.90
N CYS A 89 6.46 4.51 12.59
CA CYS A 89 5.65 3.72 13.50
C CYS A 89 6.31 2.36 13.72
N CYS A 90 6.11 1.81 14.91
CA CYS A 90 6.69 0.55 15.33
C CYS A 90 5.63 -0.36 15.95
N SER A 91 5.74 -1.66 15.70
CA SER A 91 5.00 -2.69 16.42
C SER A 91 5.44 -2.69 17.88
N THR A 92 4.47 -2.83 18.77
CA THR A 92 4.71 -3.08 20.19
C THR A 92 5.10 -4.53 20.43
#